data_AF-A0A0H5Q5P0-F1
#
_entry.id   AF-A0A0H5Q5P0-F1
#
_cell.length_a   1.000
_cell.length_b   1.000
_cell.length_c   1.000
_cell.angle_alpha   90.00
_cell.angle_beta   90.00
_cell.angle_gamma   90.00
#
_symmetry.space_group_name_H-M   'P 1'
#
loop_
_entity.id
_entity.type
_entity.pdbx_description
1 polymer ?
#
loop_
_entity_poly.entity_id
_entity_poly.type
_entity_poly.pdbx_seq_one_letter_code
_entity_poly.pdbx_strand_id
1 'polypeptide(L)'
;MSVKSSSVGSSRYRQLRVTATHELNGRFSYSVYAKPLNKEWHEQQCMARGSVDGTLLGLQHTEDVIAALIVILEGYLLPGIDDGSHRPHATR
;
A
#
# COMPACT_ATOMS: atom_id res chain seq x y z
N MET A 1 -29.28 -20.42 12.71
CA MET A 1 -28.06 -19.60 12.83
C MET A 1 -27.30 -19.73 11.52
N SER A 2 -27.30 -18.68 10.69
CA SER A 2 -26.64 -18.69 9.39
C SER A 2 -25.16 -18.36 9.59
N VAL A 3 -24.28 -19.30 9.26
CA VAL A 3 -22.83 -19.10 9.26
C VAL A 3 -22.55 -18.10 8.15
N LYS A 4 -22.16 -16.86 8.50
CA LYS A 4 -21.60 -15.91 7.53
C LYS A 4 -20.38 -16.59 6.91
N SER A 5 -20.51 -17.08 5.68
CA SER A 5 -19.37 -17.54 4.91
C SER A 5 -18.42 -16.36 4.81
N SER A 6 -17.29 -16.41 5.51
CA SER A 6 -16.15 -15.56 5.25
C SER A 6 -15.84 -15.74 3.76
N SER A 7 -16.20 -14.77 2.92
CA SER A 7 -15.80 -14.78 1.53
C SER A 7 -14.28 -14.78 1.54
N VAL A 8 -13.67 -15.94 1.31
CA VAL A 8 -12.22 -16.03 1.13
C VAL A 8 -11.93 -15.15 -0.08
N GLY A 9 -11.40 -13.94 0.19
CA GLY A 9 -11.12 -12.98 -0.86
C GLY A 9 -10.15 -13.62 -1.84
N SER A 10 -10.62 -13.94 -3.04
CA SER A 10 -9.73 -14.44 -4.08
C SER A 10 -8.86 -13.26 -4.54
N SER A 11 -7.56 -13.30 -4.25
CA SER A 11 -6.64 -12.30 -4.80
C SER A 11 -6.75 -12.29 -6.32
N ARG A 12 -6.99 -11.12 -6.92
CA ARG A 12 -7.00 -10.97 -8.39
C ARG A 12 -5.60 -10.87 -8.99
N TYR A 13 -4.59 -10.78 -8.14
CA TYR A 13 -3.20 -10.51 -8.50
C TYR A 13 -2.30 -11.68 -8.11
N ARG A 14 -1.40 -12.05 -9.01
CA ARG A 14 -0.41 -13.12 -8.80
C ARG A 14 0.87 -12.60 -8.13
N GLN A 15 1.22 -11.34 -8.37
CA GLN A 15 2.46 -10.76 -7.90
C GLN A 15 2.30 -9.25 -7.72
N LEU A 16 2.91 -8.73 -6.66
CA LEU A 16 3.12 -7.30 -6.46
C LEU A 16 4.61 -6.98 -6.61
N ARG A 17 4.92 -5.85 -7.23
CA ARG A 17 6.25 -5.26 -7.22
C ARG A 17 6.14 -3.89 -6.58
N VAL A 18 6.87 -3.73 -5.50
CA VAL A 18 6.87 -2.50 -4.72
C VAL A 18 8.28 -1.93 -4.73
N THR A 19 8.38 -0.65 -5.06
CA THR A 19 9.64 0.09 -5.06
C THR A 19 9.45 1.31 -4.19
N ALA A 20 10.39 1.55 -3.28
CA ALA A 20 10.49 2.77 -2.52
C ALA A 20 11.91 3.32 -2.63
N THR A 21 12.01 4.65 -2.74
CA THR A 21 13.27 5.38 -2.77
C THR A 21 13.18 6.48 -1.74
N HIS A 22 14.07 6.44 -0.75
CA HIS A 22 14.28 7.53 0.20
C HIS A 22 15.50 8.33 -0.26
N GLU A 23 15.28 9.58 -0.64
CA GLU A 23 16.34 10.50 -1.06
C GLU A 23 16.88 11.28 0.13
N LEU A 24 18.16 11.68 0.05
CA LEU A 24 18.84 12.45 1.11
C LEU A 24 18.21 13.83 1.39
N ASN A 25 17.44 14.37 0.43
CA ASN A 25 16.70 15.61 0.58
C ASN A 25 15.38 15.44 1.39
N GLY A 26 15.13 14.26 1.94
CA GLY A 26 13.91 13.93 2.68
C GLY A 26 12.75 13.51 1.80
N ARG A 27 12.89 13.42 0.46
CA ARG A 27 11.81 12.95 -0.41
C ARG A 27 11.68 11.43 -0.34
N PHE A 28 10.47 10.96 -0.09
CA PHE A 28 10.12 9.54 -0.20
C PHE A 28 9.27 9.34 -1.46
N SER A 29 9.78 8.57 -2.42
CA SER A 29 9.06 8.21 -3.65
C SER A 29 8.73 6.74 -3.65
N TYR A 30 7.55 6.38 -4.14
CA TYR A 30 7.12 4.99 -4.22
C TYR A 30 6.44 4.67 -5.55
N SER A 31 6.46 3.39 -5.89
CA SER A 31 5.60 2.85 -6.94
C SER A 31 5.20 1.42 -6.61
N VAL A 32 3.96 1.09 -6.96
CA VAL A 32 3.38 -0.22 -6.78
C VAL A 32 2.79 -0.68 -8.09
N TYR A 33 3.18 -1.88 -8.48
CA TYR A 33 2.68 -2.56 -9.67
C TYR A 33 2.09 -3.90 -9.26
N ALA A 34 0.99 -4.26 -9.91
CA ALA A 34 0.34 -5.53 -9.65
C ALA A 34 0.10 -6.32 -10.94
N LYS A 35 0.64 -7.53 -10.98
CA LYS A 35 0.41 -8.48 -12.06
C LYS A 35 -0.91 -9.20 -11.85
N PRO A 36 -1.91 -9.03 -12.72
CA PRO A 36 -3.14 -9.81 -12.63
C PRO A 36 -2.88 -11.31 -12.81
N LEU A 37 -3.77 -12.14 -12.28
CA LEU A 37 -3.79 -13.56 -12.60
C LEU A 37 -3.89 -13.76 -14.12
N ASN A 38 -3.07 -14.68 -14.65
CA ASN A 38 -3.07 -15.07 -16.07
C ASN A 38 -2.74 -13.96 -17.08
N LYS A 39 -2.11 -12.86 -16.64
CA LYS A 39 -1.60 -11.80 -17.52
C LYS A 39 -0.09 -11.72 -17.44
N GLU A 40 0.54 -11.25 -18.51
CA GLU A 40 1.97 -10.90 -18.51
C GLU A 40 2.24 -9.59 -17.77
N TRP A 41 3.50 -9.31 -17.49
CA TRP A 41 3.89 -8.07 -16.81
C TRP A 41 3.95 -6.92 -17.82
N HIS A 42 3.29 -5.79 -17.51
CA HIS A 42 3.36 -4.58 -18.33
C HIS A 42 3.47 -3.32 -17.47
N GLU A 43 4.13 -2.27 -17.99
CA GLU A 43 4.30 -0.99 -17.28
C GLU A 43 2.99 -0.26 -16.98
N GLN A 44 1.94 -0.53 -17.75
CA GLN A 44 0.59 -0.01 -17.51
C GLN A 44 -0.09 -0.63 -16.27
N GLN A 45 0.52 -1.64 -15.65
CA GLN A 45 0.03 -2.29 -14.43
C GLN A 45 0.44 -1.55 -13.15
N CYS A 46 0.78 -0.26 -13.26
CA CYS A 46 1.03 0.61 -12.13
C CYS A 46 -0.30 0.91 -11.42
N MET A 47 -0.40 0.51 -10.15
CA MET A 47 -1.58 0.77 -9.32
C MET A 47 -1.47 2.11 -8.59
N ALA A 48 -0.27 2.39 -8.09
CA ALA A 48 0.00 3.57 -7.31
C ALA A 48 1.42 4.05 -7.60
N ARG A 49 1.59 5.35 -7.75
CA ARG A 49 2.89 6.00 -7.82
C ARG A 49 2.73 7.39 -7.21
N GLY A 50 3.67 7.76 -6.38
CA GLY A 50 3.65 9.06 -5.75
C GLY A 50 4.95 9.39 -5.06
N SER A 51 5.00 10.59 -4.52
CA SER A 51 6.02 11.03 -3.61
C SER A 51 5.38 11.79 -2.47
N VAL A 52 5.98 11.67 -1.30
CA VAL A 52 5.60 12.42 -0.10
C VAL A 52 6.87 12.93 0.57
N ASP A 53 6.70 13.91 1.45
CA ASP A 53 7.77 14.32 2.35
C ASP A 53 8.04 13.18 3.34
N GLY A 54 9.22 12.57 3.23
CA GLY A 54 9.67 11.45 4.07
C GLY A 54 9.94 11.87 5.51
N THR A 55 10.15 13.16 5.78
CA THR A 55 10.27 13.66 7.17
C THR A 55 8.98 13.49 7.95
N LEU A 56 7.83 13.51 7.26
CA LEU A 56 6.50 13.27 7.86
C LEU A 56 6.26 11.80 8.22
N LEU A 57 7.01 10.88 7.61
CA LEU A 57 6.81 9.44 7.77
C LEU A 57 7.70 8.81 8.85
N GLY A 58 8.69 9.55 9.37
CA GLY A 58 9.57 9.06 10.44
C GLY A 58 10.35 7.79 10.09
N LEU A 59 10.69 7.58 8.82
CA LEU A 59 11.32 6.35 8.33
C LEU A 59 12.78 6.26 8.78
N GLN A 60 13.09 5.35 9.71
CA GLN A 60 14.46 5.15 10.23
C GLN A 60 15.06 3.82 9.77
N HIS A 61 14.23 2.81 9.58
CA HIS A 61 14.61 1.46 9.21
C HIS A 61 13.86 0.97 7.98
N THR A 62 14.30 -0.18 7.44
CA THR A 62 13.69 -0.76 6.24
C THR A 62 12.27 -1.25 6.54
N GLU A 63 12.01 -1.68 7.76
CA GLU A 63 10.72 -2.11 8.28
C GLU A 63 9.69 -0.97 8.21
N ASP A 64 10.09 0.26 8.52
CA ASP A 64 9.22 1.45 8.45
C ASP A 64 8.79 1.71 7.00
N VAL A 65 9.71 1.51 6.05
CA VAL A 65 9.42 1.65 4.61
C VAL A 65 8.40 0.59 4.17
N ILE A 66 8.55 -0.65 4.63
CA ILE A 66 7.60 -1.73 4.33
C ILE A 66 6.22 -1.40 4.92
N ALA A 67 6.16 -0.95 6.17
CA ALA A 67 4.91 -0.56 6.82
C ALA A 67 4.21 0.59 6.07
N ALA A 68 4.96 1.64 5.69
CA ALA A 68 4.42 2.75 4.91
C ALA A 68 3.84 2.29 3.56
N LEU A 69 4.53 1.37 2.87
CA LEU A 69 4.06 0.81 1.61
C LEU A 69 2.78 -0.02 1.76
N ILE A 70 2.62 -0.76 2.87
CA ILE A 70 1.39 -1.50 3.19
C ILE A 70 0.23 -0.52 3.39
N VAL A 71 0.41 0.52 4.20
CA VAL A 71 -0.63 1.53 4.46
C VAL A 71 -1.06 2.23 3.16
N ILE A 72 -0.10 2.60 2.30
CA ILE A 72 -0.39 3.16 0.98
C ILE A 72 -1.24 2.17 0.17
N LEU A 73 -0.83 0.90 0.11
CA LEU A 73 -1.54 -0.14 -0.64
C LEU A 73 -2.96 -0.36 -0.12
N GLU A 74 -3.17 -0.37 1.19
CA GLU A 74 -4.48 -0.46 1.81
C GLU A 74 -5.38 0.68 1.35
N GLY A 75 -4.87 1.93 1.34
CA GLY A 75 -5.61 3.08 0.84
C GLY A 75 -6.06 2.96 -0.62
N TYR A 76 -5.25 2.33 -1.48
CA TYR A 76 -5.58 2.12 -2.90
C TYR A 76 -6.46 0.89 -3.16
N LEU A 77 -6.29 -0.18 -2.38
CA LEU A 77 -6.92 -1.48 -2.63
C LEU A 77 -8.21 -1.70 -1.83
N LEU A 78 -8.33 -1.04 -0.67
CA LEU A 78 -9.42 -1.23 0.29
C LEU A 78 -10.11 0.11 0.62
N PRO A 79 -10.53 0.92 -0.37
CA PRO A 79 -11.17 2.20 -0.08
C PRO A 79 -12.46 2.00 0.72
N GLY A 80 -12.53 2.57 1.92
CA GLY A 80 -13.71 2.51 2.79
C GLY A 80 -13.79 1.29 3.72
N ILE A 81 -12.79 0.41 3.72
CA ILE A 81 -12.63 -0.59 4.79
C ILE A 81 -11.83 0.08 5.90
N ASP A 82 -12.56 0.69 6.83
CA ASP A 82 -12.00 1.22 8.08
C ASP A 82 -11.64 0.00 8.95
N ASP A 83 -10.36 -0.40 9.02
CA ASP A 83 -9.90 -1.51 9.89
C ASP A 83 -9.96 -1.13 11.39
N GLY A 84 -10.53 0.03 11.74
CA GLY A 84 -10.66 0.47 13.14
C GLY A 84 -9.33 0.70 13.86
N SER A 85 -8.18 0.50 13.21
CA SER A 85 -6.84 0.46 13.81
C SER A 85 -5.97 1.67 13.46
N HIS A 86 -6.47 2.67 12.73
CA HIS A 86 -5.73 3.91 12.51
C HIS A 86 -6.62 5.17 12.53
N ARG A 87 -6.80 5.71 13.75
CA ARG A 87 -7.05 7.15 13.93
C ARG A 87 -6.01 7.71 14.90
N PRO A 88 -4.98 8.43 14.43
CA PRO A 88 -4.54 9.58 15.19
C PRO A 88 -5.66 10.61 15.08
N HIS A 89 -6.46 10.69 16.14
CA HIS A 89 -7.42 11.75 16.36
C HIS A 89 -6.63 13.07 16.50
N ALA A 90 -6.26 13.70 15.40
CA ALA A 90 -5.82 15.10 15.42
C ALA A 90 -7.07 15.97 15.57
N THR A 91 -7.55 16.05 16.81
CA THR A 91 -8.50 17.10 17.20
C THR A 91 -7.72 18.36 17.48
N ARG A 92 -8.09 19.38 16.72
CA ARG A 92 -7.96 20.83 16.95
C ARG A 92 -6.78 21.54 16.28
#